data_AF-A0A382Y351-F1
#
_entry.id   AF-A0A382Y351-F1
#
_cell.length_a   1.000
_cell.length_b   1.000
_cell.length_c   1.000
_cell.angle_alpha   90.00
_cell.angle_beta   90.00
_cell.angle_gamma   90.00
#
_symmetry.space_group_name_H-M   'P 1'
#
loop_
_entity.id
_entity.type
_entity.pdbx_description
1 polymer ?
#
loop_
_entity_poly.entity_id
_entity_poly.type
_entity_poly.pdbx_seq_one_letter_code
_entity_poly.pdbx_strand_id
1 'polypeptide(L)' 'MLSNTYSDIALENARNVAPLLSDAAGEIEAERALTPAVLDAMHDAKLFRLTLPHRDNGLELPLPALAQVAEIIAGA' A
#
# COMPACT_ATOMS: atom_id res chain seq x y z
N MET A 1 19.14 -11.68 3.92
CA MET A 1 18.83 -11.68 2.46
C MET A 1 17.33 -11.75 2.16
N LEU A 2 16.43 -11.58 3.15
CA LEU A 2 14.97 -11.59 2.95
C LEU A 2 14.36 -10.20 2.63
N SER A 3 15.11 -9.11 2.85
CA SER A 3 14.59 -7.75 2.67
C SER A 3 14.23 -7.42 1.21
N ASN A 4 14.85 -8.09 0.23
CA ASN A 4 14.59 -7.82 -1.18
C ASN A 4 13.18 -8.32 -1.57
N THR A 5 12.82 -9.55 -1.17
CA THR A 5 11.53 -10.17 -1.52
C THR A 5 10.34 -9.44 -0.90
N TYR A 6 10.41 -9.03 0.37
CA TYR A 6 9.30 -8.28 0.98
C TYR A 6 9.13 -6.86 0.41
N SER A 7 10.24 -6.22 0.01
CA SER A 7 10.19 -4.94 -0.68
C SER A 7 9.51 -5.09 -2.04
N ASP A 8 9.89 -6.11 -2.83
CA ASP A 8 9.30 -6.38 -4.14
C ASP A 8 7.79 -6.66 -4.03
N ILE A 9 7.36 -7.48 -3.07
CA ILE A 9 5.95 -7.76 -2.77
C ILE A 9 5.19 -6.47 -2.43
N ALA A 10 5.76 -5.62 -1.57
CA ALA A 10 5.09 -4.38 -1.17
C ALA A 10 4.91 -3.42 -2.35
N LEU A 11 5.92 -3.32 -3.22
CA LEU A 11 5.86 -2.48 -4.42
C LEU A 11 4.85 -3.01 -5.45
N GLU A 12 4.77 -4.33 -5.62
CA GLU A 12 3.75 -4.96 -6.46
C GLU A 12 2.34 -4.73 -5.90
N ASN A 13 2.14 -4.94 -4.60
CA ASN A 13 0.88 -4.67 -3.91
C ASN A 13 0.43 -3.22 -4.08
N ALA A 14 1.35 -2.25 -3.92
CA ALA A 14 1.05 -0.84 -4.13
C ALA A 14 0.62 -0.56 -5.58
N ARG A 15 1.33 -1.13 -6.56
CA ARG A 15 0.98 -0.99 -7.99
C ARG A 15 -0.37 -1.62 -8.32
N ASN A 16 -0.75 -2.70 -7.67
CA ASN A 16 -2.05 -3.35 -7.89
C ASN A 16 -3.21 -2.54 -7.30
N VAL A 17 -3.00 -1.81 -6.21
CA VAL A 17 -4.02 -0.97 -5.57
C VAL A 17 -4.16 0.39 -6.26
N ALA A 18 -3.08 0.96 -6.82
CA ALA A 18 -3.09 2.29 -7.43
C ALA A 18 -4.23 2.54 -8.45
N PRO A 19 -4.56 1.62 -9.38
CA PRO A 19 -5.69 1.83 -10.29
C PRO A 19 -7.04 1.98 -9.56
N LEU A 20 -7.29 1.22 -8.49
CA LEU A 20 -8.52 1.31 -7.71
C LEU A 20 -8.65 2.65 -6.99
N LEU A 21 -7.53 3.20 -6.50
CA LEU A 21 -7.47 4.54 -5.91
C LEU A 21 -7.78 5.61 -6.96
N SER A 22 -7.16 5.51 -8.14
CA SER A 22 -7.35 6.46 -9.25
C SER A 22 -8.80 6.48 -9.73
N ASP A 23 -9.40 5.30 -9.91
CA ASP A 23 -10.81 5.16 -10.33
C ASP A 23 -11.79 5.72 -9.29
N ALA A 24 -11.46 5.61 -8.00
CA ALA A 24 -12.29 6.10 -6.89
C ALA A 24 -12.00 7.55 -6.46
N ALA A 25 -10.98 8.21 -7.03
CA ALA A 25 -10.46 9.49 -6.54
C ALA A 25 -11.54 10.57 -6.42
N GLY A 26 -12.45 10.67 -7.41
CA GLY A 26 -13.54 11.66 -7.38
C GLY A 26 -14.51 11.46 -6.21
N GLU A 27 -14.84 10.22 -5.87
CA GLU A 27 -15.71 9.89 -4.72
C GLU A 27 -14.98 10.13 -3.40
N ILE A 28 -13.70 9.73 -3.33
CA ILE A 28 -12.85 9.92 -2.15
C ILE A 28 -12.74 11.40 -1.79
N GLU A 29 -12.52 12.27 -2.77
CA GLU A 29 -12.43 13.73 -2.55
C GLU A 29 -13.76 14.34 -2.11
N ALA A 30 -14.87 13.90 -2.71
CA ALA A 30 -16.21 14.39 -2.37
C ALA A 30 -16.59 14.02 -0.93
N GLU A 31 -16.36 12.77 -0.53
CA GLU A 31 -16.75 12.23 0.78
C GLU A 31 -15.68 12.40 1.86
N ARG A 32 -14.46 12.81 1.48
CA ARG A 32 -13.26 12.92 2.35
C ARG A 32 -12.96 11.61 3.10
N ALA A 33 -13.21 10.49 2.44
CA ALA A 33 -13.02 9.16 2.99
C ALA A 33 -12.66 8.17 1.88
N LEU A 34 -11.83 7.17 2.20
CA LEU A 34 -11.63 6.05 1.29
C LEU A 34 -12.96 5.30 1.12
N THR A 35 -13.27 4.89 -0.11
CA THR A 35 -14.41 4.00 -0.34
C THR A 35 -14.15 2.66 0.37
N PRO A 36 -15.19 1.95 0.85
CA PRO A 36 -14.99 0.65 1.51
C PRO A 36 -14.20 -0.34 0.65
N ALA A 37 -14.45 -0.37 -0.67
CA ALA A 37 -13.76 -1.25 -1.60
C ALA A 37 -12.25 -0.93 -1.69
N VAL A 38 -11.87 0.35 -1.73
CA VAL A 38 -10.45 0.75 -1.75
C VAL A 38 -9.78 0.43 -0.41
N LEU A 39 -10.47 0.70 0.71
CA LEU A 39 -9.94 0.42 2.04
C LEU A 39 -9.69 -1.08 2.24
N ASP A 40 -10.63 -1.93 1.82
CA ASP A 40 -10.49 -3.39 1.87
C ASP A 40 -9.32 -3.87 1.00
N ALA A 41 -9.20 -3.34 -0.22
CA ALA A 41 -8.09 -3.66 -1.12
C ALA A 41 -6.72 -3.30 -0.50
N MET A 42 -6.60 -2.13 0.16
CA MET A 42 -5.37 -1.73 0.86
C MET A 42 -5.04 -2.64 2.05
N HIS A 43 -6.06 -3.13 2.78
CA HIS A 43 -5.90 -4.09 3.86
C HIS A 43 -5.45 -5.46 3.37
N ASP A 44 -6.07 -5.96 2.30
CA ASP A 44 -5.71 -7.24 1.67
C ASP A 44 -4.28 -7.21 1.13
N ALA A 45 -3.89 -6.08 0.53
CA ALA A 45 -2.54 -5.78 0.06
C ALA A 45 -1.50 -5.51 1.18
N LYS A 46 -1.91 -5.55 2.45
CA LYS A 46 -1.05 -5.32 3.64
C LYS A 46 -0.36 -3.94 3.69
N LEU A 47 -0.91 -2.92 3.02
CA LEU A 47 -0.31 -1.59 2.93
C LEU A 47 -0.30 -0.81 4.26
N PHE A 48 -1.06 -1.26 5.26
CA PHE A 48 -1.03 -0.69 6.63
C PHE A 48 -0.06 -1.41 7.59
N ARG A 49 0.77 -2.35 7.09
CA ARG A 49 1.69 -3.15 7.90
C ARG A 49 3.14 -3.11 7.41
N LEU A 50 3.46 -2.13 6.57
CA LEU A 50 4.73 -2.05 5.83
C LEU A 50 5.95 -2.03 6.77
N THR A 51 5.89 -1.32 7.89
CA THR A 51 7.02 -1.16 8.83
C THR A 51 6.93 -2.05 10.07
N LEU A 52 5.86 -2.82 10.21
CA LEU A 52 5.69 -3.72 11.36
C LEU A 52 6.70 -4.89 11.28
N PRO A 53 7.18 -5.41 12.42
CA PRO A 53 8.06 -6.57 12.45
C PRO A 53 7.43 -7.82 11.82
N HIS A 54 8.24 -8.71 11.24
CA HIS A 54 7.74 -9.97 10.66
C HIS A 54 7.01 -10.86 11.68
N ARG A 55 7.48 -10.89 12.93
CA ARG A 55 6.85 -11.66 14.02
C ARG A 55 5.42 -11.23 14.34
N ASP A 56 5.08 -10.00 13.97
CA ASP A 56 3.76 -9.42 14.15
C ASP A 56 3.02 -9.38 12.81
N ASN A 57 3.35 -10.25 11.84
CA ASN A 57 2.77 -10.28 10.49
C ASN A 57 2.91 -8.93 9.73
N GLY A 58 4.03 -8.23 9.92
CA GLY A 58 4.41 -7.07 9.13
C GLY A 58 5.35 -7.41 7.97
N LEU A 59 5.75 -6.41 7.20
CA LEU A 59 6.71 -6.56 6.09
C LEU A 59 8.12 -6.07 6.43
N GLU A 60 8.28 -5.37 7.56
CA GLU A 60 9.56 -4.86 8.08
C GLU A 60 10.38 -4.14 6.99
N LEU A 61 9.71 -3.30 6.20
CA LEU A 61 10.32 -2.64 5.05
C LEU A 61 11.46 -1.70 5.48
N PRO A 62 12.58 -1.70 4.73
CA PRO A 62 13.56 -0.64 4.87
C PRO A 62 13.01 0.69 4.34
N LEU A 63 13.53 1.81 4.84
CA LEU A 63 13.07 3.17 4.49
C LEU A 63 12.99 3.44 2.97
N PRO A 64 13.96 3.01 2.12
CA PRO A 64 13.85 3.24 0.68
C PRO A 64 12.62 2.58 0.05
N ALA A 65 12.30 1.35 0.44
CA ALA A 65 11.13 0.63 -0.09
C ALA A 65 9.82 1.25 0.42
N LEU A 66 9.78 1.67 1.69
CA LEU A 66 8.62 2.40 2.24
C LEU A 66 8.34 3.68 1.45
N ALA A 67 9.38 4.47 1.13
CA ALA A 67 9.25 5.70 0.36
C ALA A 67 8.68 5.42 -1.04
N GLN A 68 9.20 4.40 -1.73
CA GLN A 68 8.71 4.00 -3.05
C GLN A 68 7.26 3.53 -3.03
N VAL A 69 6.84 2.78 -2.00
CA VAL A 69 5.42 2.41 -1.82
C VAL A 69 4.56 3.65 -1.63
N ALA A 70 4.99 4.60 -0.80
CA ALA A 70 4.26 5.84 -0.58
C ALA A 70 4.16 6.68 -1.86
N GLU A 71 5.22 6.75 -2.67
CA GLU A 71 5.22 7.44 -3.97
C GLU A 71 4.20 6.82 -4.96
N ILE A 72 4.11 5.49 -5.02
CA ILE A 72 3.13 4.80 -5.88
C ILE A 72 1.70 5.13 -5.45
N ILE A 73 1.42 5.08 -4.14
CA ILE A 73 0.08 5.36 -3.61
C ILE A 73 -0.28 6.85 -3.74
N ALA A 74 0.66 7.75 -3.51
CA ALA A 74 0.42 9.19 -3.64
C ALA A 74 0.31 9.66 -5.09
N GLY A 75 0.86 8.91 -6.05
CA GLY A 75 0.77 9.19 -7.48
C GLY A 75 -0.42 8.54 -8.18
N ALA A 76 -1.25 7.78 -7.46
CA ALA A 76 -2.49 7.18 -7.96
C ALA A 76 -3.61 8.21 -8.08
#